data_AF-A0AAN6N2R4-F1
#
_entry.id   AF-A0AAN6N2R4-F1
#
_cell.length_a   1.000
_cell.length_b   1.000
_cell.length_c   1.000
_cell.angle_alpha   90.00
_cell.angle_beta   90.00
_cell.angle_gamma   90.00
#
_symmetry.space_group_name_H-M   'P 1'
#
loop_
_entity.id
_entity.type
_entity.pdbx_description
1 polymer ?
#
loop_
_entity_poly.entity_id
_entity_poly.type
_entity_poly.pdbx_seq_one_letter_code
_entity_poly.pdbx_strand_id
1 'polypeptide(L)'
;MSGKRPRDDHETAEAGDSKKAKHGFRVGPENLPDGPWRRKVTKIKKDLILKAKVKRQYAKVKATLQKEQPPTSATATATSTAEDGTGNDQGEVKEPEIHPERQAMLHSTPDHTTDLTSARAPAAGRRRERKEEAEVNEDQMDAEDGQQQQRQWKKRRPDYYEKQLAEATRKKAEAEAREAEFKRREEEKKKRMAQRDQYRKQMAKARQPGKDGKRKLGRESQLLLDKAKRIMGA
;
A
#
# COMPACT_ATOMS: atom_id res chain seq x y z
N MET A 1 7.67 -62.16 33.13
CA MET A 1 6.97 -62.17 31.83
C MET A 1 5.52 -61.82 32.06
N SER A 2 5.12 -60.55 31.90
CA SER A 2 3.72 -60.13 31.97
C SER A 2 3.38 -59.34 30.69
N GLY A 3 2.35 -59.82 29.99
CA GLY A 3 2.02 -59.45 28.63
C GLY A 3 1.44 -58.04 28.50
N LYS A 4 1.77 -57.39 27.38
CA LYS A 4 1.12 -56.17 26.90
C LYS A 4 -0.32 -56.50 26.48
N ARG A 5 -1.31 -55.77 26.99
CA ARG A 5 -2.62 -55.65 26.34
C ARG A 5 -2.65 -54.31 25.58
N PRO A 6 -2.94 -54.27 24.28
CA PRO A 6 -3.30 -53.02 23.62
C PRO A 6 -4.71 -52.63 24.08
N ARG A 7 -4.90 -51.34 24.37
CA ARG A 7 -6.20 -50.79 24.70
C ARG A 7 -6.92 -50.50 23.38
N ASP A 8 -7.87 -51.36 23.03
CA ASP A 8 -8.94 -51.03 22.08
C ASP A 8 -9.86 -50.01 22.74
N ASP A 9 -9.92 -48.81 22.17
CA ASP A 9 -11.01 -47.84 22.38
C ASP A 9 -11.15 -47.04 21.06
N HIS A 10 -11.81 -47.66 20.07
CA HIS A 10 -12.39 -46.96 18.92
C HIS A 10 -13.82 -46.53 19.31
N GLU A 11 -14.14 -45.28 18.99
CA GLU A 11 -15.47 -44.64 19.07
C GLU A 11 -16.03 -44.28 20.46
N THR A 12 -15.82 -43.02 20.86
CA THR A 12 -16.87 -41.99 20.98
C THR A 12 -16.36 -40.86 21.88
N ALA A 13 -15.72 -39.88 21.27
CA ALA A 13 -15.65 -38.54 21.86
C ALA A 13 -15.48 -37.55 20.71
N GLU A 14 -16.60 -37.00 20.28
CA GLU A 14 -16.73 -35.65 19.74
C GLU A 14 -15.70 -34.73 20.45
N ALA A 15 -14.53 -34.61 19.84
CA ALA A 15 -13.46 -33.77 20.33
C ALA A 15 -13.86 -32.33 19.99
N GLY A 16 -14.51 -31.71 20.98
CA GLY A 16 -15.11 -30.40 20.89
C GLY A 16 -14.24 -29.39 20.16
N ASP A 17 -14.94 -28.58 19.35
CA ASP A 17 -14.43 -27.45 18.58
C ASP A 17 -13.61 -26.52 19.49
N SER A 18 -12.30 -26.83 19.60
CA SER A 18 -11.37 -26.06 20.40
C SER A 18 -11.17 -24.74 19.68
N LYS A 19 -11.96 -23.73 20.08
CA LYS A 19 -11.92 -22.36 19.56
C LYS A 19 -10.47 -21.97 19.34
N LYS A 20 -10.06 -21.90 18.07
CA LYS A 20 -8.69 -21.54 17.67
C LYS A 20 -8.31 -20.27 18.43
N ALA A 21 -7.30 -20.37 19.28
CA ALA A 21 -6.87 -19.25 20.10
C ALA A 21 -6.65 -18.04 19.16
N LYS A 22 -7.44 -16.98 19.36
CA LYS A 22 -7.35 -15.77 18.54
C LYS A 22 -5.90 -15.29 18.61
N HIS A 23 -5.22 -15.35 17.48
CA HIS A 23 -3.82 -15.03 17.42
C HIS A 23 -3.65 -13.57 17.85
N GLY A 24 -2.99 -13.33 19.00
CA GLY A 24 -2.72 -11.98 19.49
C GLY A 24 -1.92 -11.17 18.48
N PHE A 25 -1.72 -9.87 18.74
CA PHE A 25 -0.96 -9.00 17.85
C PHE A 25 0.46 -9.53 17.65
N ARG A 26 0.68 -10.25 16.54
CA ARG A 26 1.94 -10.88 16.14
C ARG A 26 2.85 -9.75 15.67
N VAL A 27 3.74 -9.27 16.55
CA VAL A 27 4.84 -8.37 16.18
C VAL A 27 6.00 -9.23 15.71
N GLY A 28 5.75 -10.02 14.65
CA GLY A 28 6.76 -10.83 13.99
C GLY A 28 7.20 -10.14 12.70
N PRO A 29 8.33 -10.55 12.09
CA PRO A 29 8.83 -10.01 10.82
C PRO A 29 7.80 -10.06 9.67
N GLU A 30 6.79 -10.92 9.80
CA GLU A 30 5.60 -11.02 8.92
C GLU A 30 4.66 -9.80 8.98
N ASN A 31 4.61 -9.09 10.11
CA ASN A 31 3.65 -8.02 10.40
C ASN A 31 4.33 -6.66 10.69
N LEU A 32 5.66 -6.63 10.67
CA LEU A 32 6.42 -5.40 10.58
C LEU A 32 6.31 -4.83 9.16
N PRO A 33 6.57 -3.53 8.93
CA PRO A 33 6.67 -2.97 7.59
C PRO A 33 7.86 -3.63 6.89
N ASP A 34 7.63 -4.81 6.32
CA ASP A 34 8.61 -5.52 5.53
C ASP A 34 9.01 -4.57 4.41
N GLY A 35 10.32 -4.28 4.34
CA GLY A 35 10.83 -3.08 3.70
C GLY A 35 10.33 -2.93 2.26
N PRO A 36 10.42 -1.72 1.66
CA PRO A 36 9.89 -1.45 0.32
C PRO A 36 10.28 -2.48 -0.74
N TRP A 37 11.46 -3.08 -0.61
CA TRP A 37 11.97 -4.15 -1.49
C TRP A 37 11.21 -5.48 -1.36
N ARG A 38 10.86 -5.92 -0.16
CA ARG A 38 10.14 -7.20 0.02
C ARG A 38 8.69 -7.10 -0.44
N ARG A 39 8.06 -5.94 -0.29
CA ARG A 39 6.76 -5.62 -0.90
C ARG A 39 6.81 -5.65 -2.42
N LYS A 40 7.87 -5.08 -3.02
CA LYS A 40 8.09 -5.15 -4.48
C LYS A 40 8.26 -6.59 -4.94
N VAL A 41 9.09 -7.39 -4.27
CA VAL A 41 9.31 -8.81 -4.62
C VAL A 41 8.02 -9.62 -4.49
N THR A 42 7.26 -9.46 -3.40
CA THR A 42 5.97 -10.14 -3.24
C THR A 42 4.94 -9.70 -4.27
N LYS A 43 4.91 -8.41 -4.64
CA LYS A 43 4.05 -7.88 -5.71
C LYS A 43 4.42 -8.47 -7.08
N ILE A 44 5.71 -8.48 -7.43
CA ILE A 44 6.22 -9.09 -8.66
C ILE A 44 5.83 -10.56 -8.72
N LYS A 45 6.04 -11.30 -7.62
CA LYS A 45 5.71 -12.73 -7.54
C LYS A 45 4.21 -12.98 -7.71
N LYS A 46 3.36 -12.20 -7.05
CA LYS A 46 1.89 -12.27 -7.19
C LYS A 46 1.46 -11.95 -8.63
N ASP A 47 2.02 -10.90 -9.25
CA ASP A 47 1.71 -10.50 -10.62
C ASP A 47 2.08 -11.59 -11.64
N LEU A 48 3.25 -12.22 -11.47
CA LEU A 48 3.70 -13.32 -12.33
C LEU A 48 2.80 -14.56 -12.21
N ILE A 49 2.35 -14.88 -11.00
CA ILE A 49 1.37 -15.95 -10.76
C ILE A 49 0.02 -15.63 -11.42
N LEU A 50 -0.46 -14.38 -11.31
CA LEU A 50 -1.72 -13.97 -11.93
C LEU A 50 -1.64 -14.05 -13.45
N LYS A 51 -0.57 -13.54 -14.06
CA LYS A 51 -0.32 -13.66 -15.50
C LYS A 51 -0.31 -15.11 -15.97
N ALA A 52 0.35 -16.01 -15.22
CA ALA A 52 0.36 -17.43 -15.54
C ALA A 52 -1.04 -18.06 -15.44
N LYS A 53 -1.83 -17.69 -14.43
CA LYS A 53 -3.23 -18.16 -14.28
C LYS A 53 -4.11 -17.68 -15.42
N VAL A 54 -4.02 -16.40 -15.79
CA VAL A 54 -4.77 -15.81 -16.91
C VAL A 54 -4.38 -16.50 -18.21
N LYS A 55 -3.09 -16.71 -18.48
CA LYS A 55 -2.62 -17.47 -19.66
C LYS A 55 -3.19 -18.89 -19.69
N ARG A 56 -3.21 -19.59 -18.54
CA ARG A 56 -3.78 -20.94 -18.44
C ARG A 56 -5.29 -20.94 -18.69
N GLN A 57 -6.04 -19.99 -18.14
CA GLN A 57 -7.48 -19.87 -18.38
C GLN A 57 -7.77 -19.50 -19.83
N TYR A 58 -7.01 -18.57 -20.40
CA TYR A 58 -7.13 -18.19 -21.81
C TYR A 58 -6.86 -19.37 -22.74
N ALA A 59 -5.79 -20.14 -22.49
CA ALA A 59 -5.49 -21.36 -23.25
C ALA A 59 -6.64 -22.39 -23.17
N LYS A 60 -7.26 -22.54 -21.99
CA LYS A 60 -8.45 -23.41 -21.84
C LYS A 60 -9.62 -22.93 -22.68
N VAL A 61 -9.98 -21.65 -22.59
CA VAL A 61 -11.10 -21.07 -23.35
C VAL A 61 -10.82 -21.14 -24.86
N LYS A 62 -9.58 -20.89 -25.28
CA LYS A 62 -9.19 -21.01 -26.69
C LYS A 62 -9.31 -22.45 -27.19
N ALA A 63 -8.88 -23.43 -26.39
CA ALA A 63 -9.01 -24.84 -26.73
C ALA A 63 -10.47 -25.30 -26.78
N THR A 64 -11.33 -24.85 -25.86
CA THR A 64 -12.76 -25.16 -25.91
C THR A 64 -13.42 -24.53 -27.13
N LEU A 65 -13.11 -23.27 -27.44
CA LEU A 65 -13.61 -22.60 -28.64
C LEU A 65 -13.17 -23.33 -29.93
N GLN A 66 -11.92 -23.75 -30.02
CA GLN A 66 -11.43 -24.52 -31.18
C GLN A 66 -12.11 -25.90 -31.30
N LYS A 67 -12.49 -26.51 -30.18
CA LYS A 67 -13.22 -27.79 -30.16
C LYS A 67 -14.70 -27.64 -30.51
N GLU A 68 -15.31 -26.50 -30.16
CA GLU A 68 -16.71 -26.18 -30.45
C GLU A 68 -16.92 -25.62 -31.87
N GLN A 69 -15.85 -25.21 -32.56
CA GLN A 69 -15.96 -24.90 -33.98
C GLN A 69 -16.26 -26.20 -34.77
N PRO A 70 -17.36 -26.25 -35.55
CA PRO A 70 -17.69 -27.40 -36.38
C PRO A 70 -16.67 -27.53 -37.54
N PRO A 71 -16.42 -28.76 -38.04
CA PRO A 71 -15.52 -28.99 -39.16
C PRO A 71 -16.19 -28.57 -40.49
N THR A 72 -16.40 -27.27 -40.70
CA THR A 72 -16.88 -26.75 -41.98
C THR A 72 -16.14 -25.47 -42.33
N SER A 73 -14.90 -25.63 -42.78
CA SER A 73 -14.31 -24.93 -43.93
C SER A 73 -12.80 -25.14 -43.92
N ALA A 74 -12.37 -26.26 -44.50
CA ALA A 74 -11.08 -26.27 -45.17
C ALA A 74 -11.17 -25.25 -46.33
N THR A 75 -10.51 -24.10 -46.20
CA THR A 75 -9.58 -23.51 -47.19
C THR A 75 -9.01 -22.22 -46.60
N ALA A 76 -7.85 -22.34 -45.94
CA ALA A 76 -6.73 -21.39 -45.98
C ALA A 76 -5.65 -21.90 -45.02
N THR A 77 -4.84 -22.82 -45.56
CA THR A 77 -3.43 -23.03 -45.23
C THR A 77 -3.07 -23.26 -43.76
N ALA A 78 -3.07 -24.54 -43.38
CA ALA A 78 -2.20 -25.02 -42.32
C ALA A 78 -0.76 -25.06 -42.84
N THR A 79 0.14 -24.32 -42.20
CA THR A 79 1.52 -24.78 -42.03
C THR A 79 1.72 -24.95 -40.54
N SER A 80 1.65 -26.21 -40.13
CA SER A 80 1.95 -26.69 -38.79
C SER A 80 3.44 -26.58 -38.51
N THR A 81 3.80 -26.02 -37.35
CA THR A 81 4.95 -26.54 -36.62
C THR A 81 4.74 -26.38 -35.13
N ALA A 82 4.48 -27.49 -34.46
CA ALA A 82 4.79 -27.65 -33.05
C ALA A 82 6.26 -28.09 -32.98
N GLU A 83 7.09 -27.32 -32.30
CA GLU A 83 8.38 -27.77 -31.80
C GLU A 83 8.36 -27.49 -30.29
N ASP A 84 8.26 -28.52 -29.46
CA ASP A 84 9.00 -28.54 -28.21
C ASP A 84 10.31 -29.24 -28.51
N GLY A 85 11.44 -28.61 -28.19
CA GLY A 85 12.73 -29.18 -28.56
C GLY A 85 13.90 -28.30 -28.18
N THR A 86 14.43 -28.54 -26.98
CA THR A 86 15.80 -28.13 -26.66
C THR A 86 16.76 -29.06 -27.41
N GLY A 87 17.64 -28.55 -28.28
CA GLY A 87 18.87 -29.24 -28.68
C GLY A 87 19.20 -29.36 -30.18
N ASN A 88 19.98 -28.38 -30.67
CA ASN A 88 21.12 -28.47 -31.61
C ASN A 88 21.00 -29.24 -32.95
N ASP A 89 20.94 -28.53 -34.08
CA ASP A 89 21.74 -28.80 -35.30
C ASP A 89 21.70 -27.59 -36.27
N GLN A 90 22.74 -27.45 -37.09
CA GLN A 90 22.97 -26.30 -37.98
C GLN A 90 22.03 -26.27 -39.20
N GLY A 91 21.69 -25.06 -39.69
CA GLY A 91 21.17 -24.90 -41.05
C GLY A 91 20.21 -23.72 -41.27
N GLU A 92 20.72 -22.69 -41.94
CA GLU A 92 20.01 -21.77 -42.84
C GLU A 92 18.94 -20.81 -42.25
N VAL A 93 19.32 -19.54 -42.15
CA VAL A 93 18.45 -18.42 -41.77
C VAL A 93 17.48 -18.12 -42.91
N LYS A 94 16.26 -18.64 -42.83
CA LYS A 94 15.15 -18.11 -43.64
C LYS A 94 14.64 -16.83 -42.97
N GLU A 95 14.90 -15.69 -43.60
CA GLU A 95 14.29 -14.42 -43.21
C GLU A 95 12.76 -14.56 -43.20
N PRO A 96 12.07 -14.06 -42.15
CA PRO A 96 10.62 -14.17 -42.08
C PRO A 96 9.97 -13.30 -43.16
N GLU A 97 9.30 -13.92 -44.13
CA GLU A 97 8.50 -13.22 -45.13
C GLU A 97 7.44 -12.34 -44.45
N ILE A 98 7.65 -11.03 -44.56
CA ILE A 98 6.74 -10.00 -44.03
C ILE A 98 5.45 -10.05 -44.87
N HIS A 99 4.28 -10.18 -44.21
CA HIS A 99 2.96 -10.13 -44.87
C HIS A 99 2.85 -8.93 -45.84
N PRO A 100 2.24 -9.10 -47.03
CA PRO A 100 2.24 -8.09 -48.09
C PRO A 100 1.65 -6.74 -47.65
N GLU A 101 0.64 -6.76 -46.79
CA GLU A 101 0.03 -5.54 -46.22
C GLU A 101 1.02 -4.74 -45.34
N ARG A 102 1.94 -5.43 -44.66
CA ARG A 102 2.96 -4.80 -43.81
C ARG A 102 4.14 -4.26 -44.65
N GLN A 103 4.42 -4.86 -45.81
CA GLN A 103 5.40 -4.33 -46.78
C GLN A 103 4.91 -3.01 -47.41
N ALA A 104 3.61 -2.91 -47.71
CA ALA A 104 3.02 -1.66 -48.21
C ALA A 104 3.14 -0.50 -47.19
N MET A 105 2.97 -0.77 -45.89
CA MET A 105 3.15 0.24 -44.85
C MET A 105 4.62 0.69 -44.72
N LEU A 106 5.59 -0.23 -44.81
CA LEU A 106 7.02 0.12 -44.75
C LEU A 106 7.48 0.93 -45.96
N HIS A 107 6.99 0.64 -47.17
CA HIS A 107 7.34 1.40 -48.37
C HIS A 107 6.62 2.75 -48.47
N SER A 108 5.53 2.96 -47.72
CA SER A 108 4.80 4.22 -47.67
C SER A 108 5.37 5.24 -46.68
N THR A 109 6.31 4.83 -45.80
CA THR A 109 7.02 5.76 -44.93
C THR A 109 8.29 6.25 -45.63
N PRO A 110 8.33 7.47 -46.19
CA PRO A 110 9.59 8.05 -46.63
C PRO A 110 10.50 8.25 -45.42
N ASP A 111 11.76 7.85 -45.58
CA ASP A 111 12.84 7.98 -44.60
C ASP A 111 12.98 9.42 -44.08
N HIS A 112 12.51 9.67 -42.86
CA HIS A 112 12.87 10.85 -42.08
C HIS A 112 13.96 10.50 -41.08
N THR A 113 15.16 10.25 -41.60
CA THR A 113 16.41 10.13 -40.85
C THR A 113 17.40 11.18 -41.34
N THR A 114 17.08 12.46 -41.16
CA THR A 114 18.09 13.54 -41.16
C THR A 114 17.68 14.65 -40.19
N ASP A 115 18.66 15.07 -39.38
CA ASP A 115 18.71 16.30 -38.57
C ASP A 115 18.03 16.37 -37.21
N LEU A 116 18.64 15.65 -36.26
CA LEU A 116 18.96 16.22 -34.96
C LEU A 116 20.33 16.92 -35.06
N THR A 117 20.38 18.25 -35.23
CA THR A 117 21.38 19.19 -34.66
C THR A 117 21.34 20.57 -35.37
N SER A 118 20.59 21.55 -34.85
CA SER A 118 21.01 22.97 -34.89
C SER A 118 20.10 23.87 -34.02
N ALA A 119 20.73 24.80 -33.29
CA ALA A 119 20.18 25.93 -32.53
C ALA A 119 19.30 25.58 -31.30
N ARG A 120 19.76 25.55 -30.05
CA ARG A 120 20.55 26.52 -29.23
C ARG A 120 19.97 27.93 -29.11
N ALA A 121 19.35 28.12 -27.93
CA ALA A 121 19.36 29.27 -27.01
C ALA A 121 18.17 30.26 -27.00
N PRO A 122 17.76 30.69 -25.77
CA PRO A 122 16.49 31.36 -25.50
C PRO A 122 16.55 32.89 -25.67
N ALA A 123 15.41 33.46 -26.05
CA ALA A 123 15.18 34.89 -26.17
C ALA A 123 15.25 35.59 -24.79
N ALA A 124 16.41 36.19 -24.50
CA ALA A 124 16.63 37.11 -23.39
C ALA A 124 16.05 38.50 -23.71
N GLY A 125 15.59 39.15 -22.64
CA GLY A 125 14.74 40.34 -22.67
C GLY A 125 15.33 41.55 -23.38
N ARG A 126 14.46 42.24 -24.13
CA ARG A 126 14.59 43.65 -24.50
C ARG A 126 13.48 44.42 -23.80
N ARG A 127 13.73 44.90 -22.58
CA ARG A 127 12.94 45.96 -21.95
C ARG A 127 13.86 47.15 -21.74
N ARG A 128 14.03 47.93 -22.81
CA ARG A 128 14.67 49.25 -22.76
C ARG A 128 13.61 50.27 -22.31
N GLU A 129 13.83 50.78 -21.11
CA GLU A 129 13.75 52.18 -20.70
C GLU A 129 12.93 53.12 -21.60
N ARG A 130 11.80 53.60 -21.07
CA ARG A 130 11.19 54.87 -21.45
C ARG A 130 11.03 55.69 -20.17
N LYS A 131 11.86 56.72 -20.06
CA LYS A 131 11.89 57.73 -19.01
C LYS A 131 11.44 59.03 -19.68
N GLU A 132 10.23 59.46 -19.39
CA GLU A 132 9.64 60.78 -19.69
C GLU A 132 8.76 61.06 -18.45
N GLU A 133 9.22 61.86 -17.50
CA GLU A 133 8.94 63.30 -17.40
C GLU A 133 7.43 63.59 -17.44
N ALA A 134 6.82 63.67 -16.25
CA ALA A 134 5.57 64.36 -16.02
C ALA A 134 5.64 65.00 -14.63
N GLU A 135 5.60 66.32 -14.65
CA GLU A 135 5.73 67.25 -13.55
C GLU A 135 4.58 67.15 -12.54
N VAL A 136 4.87 67.67 -11.35
CA VAL A 136 3.96 67.88 -10.24
C VAL A 136 2.90 68.92 -10.63
N ASN A 137 1.63 68.58 -10.42
CA ASN A 137 0.59 69.58 -10.15
C ASN A 137 -0.28 69.03 -9.00
N GLU A 138 0.02 69.51 -7.80
CA GLU A 138 -0.90 69.51 -6.66
C GLU A 138 -1.81 70.72 -6.84
N ASP A 139 -3.07 70.49 -7.22
CA ASP A 139 -4.22 71.22 -6.68
C ASP A 139 -5.51 70.75 -7.38
N GLN A 140 -6.55 70.56 -6.57
CA GLN A 140 -7.94 70.23 -6.92
C GLN A 140 -8.24 68.73 -7.16
N MET A 141 -8.78 68.06 -6.14
CA MET A 141 -10.20 67.64 -6.10
C MET A 141 -10.46 66.72 -4.89
N ASP A 142 -10.87 67.34 -3.78
CA ASP A 142 -11.60 66.71 -2.68
C ASP A 142 -13.01 66.31 -3.16
N ALA A 143 -13.19 65.12 -3.78
CA ALA A 143 -14.53 64.57 -4.05
C ALA A 143 -14.63 63.07 -4.43
N GLU A 144 -13.61 62.21 -4.29
CA GLU A 144 -13.71 60.80 -4.76
C GLU A 144 -13.17 59.71 -3.80
N ASP A 145 -13.12 59.98 -2.50
CA ASP A 145 -12.49 59.07 -1.52
C ASP A 145 -13.26 57.76 -1.22
N GLY A 146 -14.47 57.60 -1.77
CA GLY A 146 -15.27 56.39 -1.62
C GLY A 146 -14.94 55.26 -2.60
N GLN A 147 -14.27 55.54 -3.73
CA GLN A 147 -14.08 54.56 -4.81
C GLN A 147 -12.68 53.93 -4.83
N GLN A 148 -11.68 54.57 -4.21
CA GLN A 148 -10.30 54.07 -4.20
C GLN A 148 -10.07 52.98 -3.15
N GLN A 149 -10.82 52.98 -2.04
CA GLN A 149 -10.76 51.92 -1.01
C GLN A 149 -11.30 50.57 -1.52
N GLN A 150 -12.22 50.58 -2.50
CA GLN A 150 -12.78 49.37 -3.11
C GLN A 150 -11.77 48.62 -4.00
N ARG A 151 -10.70 49.29 -4.46
CA ARG A 151 -9.69 48.70 -5.37
C ARG A 151 -8.54 48.00 -4.64
N GLN A 152 -8.35 48.27 -3.34
CA GLN A 152 -7.26 47.70 -2.54
C GLN A 152 -7.53 46.25 -2.07
N TRP A 153 -8.74 45.72 -2.27
CA TRP A 153 -9.11 44.40 -1.73
C TRP A 153 -8.99 43.21 -2.67
N LYS A 154 -8.29 43.36 -3.81
CA LYS A 154 -7.98 42.21 -4.66
C LYS A 154 -6.86 41.40 -4.00
N LYS A 155 -7.25 40.45 -3.14
CA LYS A 155 -6.32 39.48 -2.50
C LYS A 155 -5.41 38.90 -3.57
N ARG A 156 -4.10 39.17 -3.44
CA ARG A 156 -3.09 38.62 -4.35
C ARG A 156 -3.24 37.11 -4.33
N ARG A 157 -3.32 36.50 -5.51
CA ARG A 157 -3.37 35.03 -5.61
C ARG A 157 -2.07 34.51 -4.99
N PRO A 158 -2.12 33.58 -4.02
CA PRO A 158 -0.92 33.09 -3.37
C PRO A 158 0.03 32.50 -4.41
N ASP A 159 1.29 32.85 -4.28
CA ASP A 159 2.34 32.39 -5.20
C ASP A 159 2.50 30.87 -5.09
N TYR A 160 3.01 30.23 -6.15
CA TYR A 160 3.18 28.78 -6.21
C TYR A 160 3.98 28.24 -5.02
N TYR A 161 5.01 28.98 -4.61
CA TYR A 161 5.87 28.64 -3.47
C TYR A 161 5.12 28.71 -2.13
N GLU A 162 4.26 29.72 -1.94
CA GLU A 162 3.45 29.86 -0.72
C GLU A 162 2.46 28.70 -0.57
N LYS A 163 1.88 28.22 -1.68
CA LYS A 163 1.02 27.04 -1.68
C LYS A 163 1.78 25.77 -1.30
N GLN A 164 2.99 25.59 -1.80
CA GLN A 164 3.83 24.43 -1.45
C GLN A 164 4.22 24.42 0.03
N LEU A 165 4.57 25.59 0.60
CA LEU A 165 4.84 25.71 2.03
C LEU A 165 3.58 25.42 2.87
N ALA A 166 2.42 25.93 2.47
CA ALA A 166 1.15 25.66 3.14
C ALA A 166 0.75 24.17 3.08
N GLU A 167 1.04 23.48 1.98
CA GLU A 167 0.83 22.04 1.87
C GLU A 167 1.82 21.25 2.73
N ALA A 168 3.08 21.68 2.80
CA ALA A 168 4.08 21.05 3.66
C ALA A 168 3.72 21.17 5.14
N THR A 169 3.27 22.35 5.59
CA THR A 169 2.83 22.55 6.98
C THR A 169 1.57 21.75 7.29
N ARG A 170 0.60 21.69 6.37
CA ARG A 170 -0.60 20.85 6.51
C ARG A 170 -0.26 19.36 6.64
N LYS A 171 0.63 18.85 5.78
CA LYS A 171 1.09 17.45 5.86
C LYS A 171 1.82 17.15 7.17
N LYS A 172 2.65 18.09 7.65
CA LYS A 172 3.33 17.95 8.95
C LYS A 172 2.34 17.94 10.11
N ALA A 173 1.36 18.84 10.11
CA ALA A 173 0.32 18.91 11.13
C ALA A 173 -0.57 17.66 11.13
N GLU A 174 -0.94 17.12 9.96
CA GLU A 174 -1.70 15.87 9.85
C GLU A 174 -0.91 14.67 10.40
N ALA A 175 0.38 14.57 10.06
CA ALA A 175 1.25 13.53 10.59
C ALA A 175 1.36 13.61 12.13
N GLU A 176 1.54 14.82 12.67
CA GLU A 176 1.62 15.06 14.11
C GLU A 176 0.30 14.73 14.83
N ALA A 177 -0.85 15.11 14.24
CA ALA A 177 -2.16 14.76 14.78
C ALA A 177 -2.36 13.23 14.83
N ARG A 178 -1.90 12.52 13.79
CA ARG A 178 -1.94 11.06 13.73
C ARG A 178 -1.04 10.43 14.80
N GLU A 179 0.17 10.95 15.00
CA GLU A 179 1.08 10.52 16.06
C GLU A 179 0.52 10.79 17.45
N ALA A 180 -0.13 11.93 17.67
CA ALA A 180 -0.75 12.28 18.93
C ALA A 180 -1.91 11.32 19.27
N GLU A 181 -2.74 10.95 18.29
CA GLU A 181 -3.78 9.93 18.49
C GLU A 181 -3.17 8.56 18.85
N PHE A 182 -2.11 8.15 18.15
CA PHE A 182 -1.41 6.91 18.47
C PHE A 182 -0.82 6.93 19.88
N LYS A 183 -0.15 8.04 20.28
CA LYS A 183 0.43 8.21 21.62
C LYS A 183 -0.65 8.13 22.71
N ARG A 184 -1.80 8.80 22.54
CA ARG A 184 -2.93 8.70 23.48
C ARG A 184 -3.43 7.27 23.65
N ARG A 185 -3.65 6.56 22.53
CA ARG A 185 -4.09 5.16 22.55
C ARG A 185 -3.04 4.24 23.19
N GLU A 186 -1.75 4.50 22.99
CA GLU A 186 -0.68 3.76 23.63
C GLU A 186 -0.61 4.01 25.13
N GLU A 187 -0.74 5.26 25.58
CA GLU A 187 -0.75 5.62 27.00
C GLU A 187 -1.93 4.99 27.74
N GLU A 188 -3.12 4.98 27.15
CA GLU A 188 -4.30 4.28 27.70
C GLU A 188 -4.04 2.79 27.85
N LYS A 189 -3.48 2.15 26.80
CA LYS A 189 -3.10 0.74 26.84
C LYS A 189 -2.04 0.48 27.91
N LYS A 190 -1.02 1.34 28.02
CA LYS A 190 0.06 1.24 29.01
C LYS A 190 -0.50 1.38 30.42
N LYS A 191 -1.39 2.34 30.68
CA LYS A 191 -2.08 2.51 31.97
C LYS A 191 -2.90 1.28 32.33
N ARG A 192 -3.69 0.74 31.39
CA ARG A 192 -4.47 -0.49 31.60
C ARG A 192 -3.59 -1.71 31.90
N MET A 193 -2.49 -1.87 31.18
CA MET A 193 -1.53 -2.94 31.40
C MET A 193 -0.83 -2.80 32.76
N ALA A 194 -0.37 -1.59 33.10
CA ALA A 194 0.27 -1.30 34.38
C ALA A 194 -0.66 -1.57 35.56
N GLN A 195 -1.94 -1.16 35.48
CA GLN A 195 -2.94 -1.49 36.51
C GLN A 195 -3.12 -3.01 36.67
N ARG A 196 -3.17 -3.75 35.55
CA ARG A 196 -3.29 -5.21 35.58
C ARG A 196 -2.04 -5.86 36.19
N ASP A 197 -0.86 -5.37 35.86
CA ASP A 197 0.41 -5.89 36.36
C ASP A 197 0.59 -5.57 37.84
N GLN A 198 0.19 -4.37 38.28
CA GLN A 198 0.12 -3.99 39.69
C GLN A 198 -0.83 -4.91 40.45
N TYR A 199 -2.04 -5.14 39.94
CA TYR A 199 -3.00 -6.06 40.56
C TYR A 199 -2.46 -7.49 40.62
N ARG A 200 -1.82 -7.97 39.54
CA ARG A 200 -1.18 -9.29 39.51
C ARG A 200 -0.06 -9.41 40.55
N LYS A 201 0.79 -8.39 40.68
CA LYS A 201 1.86 -8.33 41.68
C LYS A 201 1.31 -8.32 43.10
N GLN A 202 0.27 -7.52 43.36
CA GLN A 202 -0.39 -7.48 44.67
C GLN A 202 -1.04 -8.82 45.03
N MET A 203 -1.75 -9.46 44.09
CA MET A 203 -2.32 -10.80 44.29
C MET A 203 -1.24 -11.86 44.52
N ALA A 204 -0.13 -11.82 43.76
CA ALA A 204 1.00 -12.71 43.97
C ALA A 204 1.61 -12.53 45.36
N LYS A 205 1.76 -11.28 45.82
CA LYS A 205 2.24 -10.94 47.17
C LYS A 205 1.27 -11.40 48.27
N ALA A 206 -0.03 -11.28 48.06
CA ALA A 206 -1.05 -11.74 49.01
C ALA A 206 -1.09 -13.28 49.10
N ARG A 207 -0.88 -13.96 47.98
CA ARG A 207 -0.79 -15.44 47.90
C ARG A 207 0.50 -16.03 48.44
N GLN A 208 1.51 -15.22 48.75
CA GLN A 208 2.75 -15.71 49.35
C GLN A 208 2.44 -16.33 50.72
N PRO A 209 2.76 -17.62 50.94
CA PRO A 209 2.52 -18.27 52.21
C PRO A 209 3.36 -17.65 53.33
N GLY A 210 2.88 -17.76 54.57
CA GLY A 210 3.63 -17.34 55.75
C GLY A 210 4.83 -18.25 56.04
N LYS A 211 5.59 -17.94 57.09
CA LYS A 211 6.68 -18.79 57.61
C LYS A 211 6.19 -20.23 57.88
N ASP A 212 4.94 -20.35 58.32
CA ASP A 212 4.26 -21.64 58.61
C ASP A 212 3.72 -22.35 57.36
N GLY A 213 3.99 -21.85 56.14
CA GLY A 213 3.51 -22.42 54.88
C GLY A 213 2.01 -22.20 54.59
N LYS A 214 1.23 -21.70 55.55
CA LYS A 214 -0.21 -21.45 55.41
C LYS A 214 -0.49 -20.15 54.64
N ARG A 215 -1.55 -20.15 53.81
CA ARG A 215 -2.05 -18.97 53.10
C ARG A 215 -2.71 -17.99 54.05
N LYS A 216 -2.50 -16.69 53.82
CA LYS A 216 -3.11 -15.61 54.62
C LYS A 216 -4.34 -15.06 53.91
N LEU A 217 -5.47 -15.75 54.04
CA LEU A 217 -6.72 -15.39 53.35
C LEU A 217 -7.15 -13.94 53.58
N GLY A 218 -6.89 -13.37 54.76
CA GLY A 218 -7.21 -11.96 55.06
C GLY A 218 -6.48 -10.94 54.18
N ARG A 219 -5.31 -11.28 53.61
CA ARG A 219 -4.60 -10.42 52.65
C ARG A 219 -5.15 -10.58 51.23
N GLU A 220 -5.60 -11.77 50.88
CA GLU A 220 -6.19 -12.07 49.57
C GLU A 220 -7.62 -11.55 49.46
N SER A 221 -8.39 -11.61 50.56
CA SER A 221 -9.80 -11.19 50.58
C SER A 221 -9.97 -9.71 50.21
N GLN A 222 -9.13 -8.82 50.72
CA GLN A 222 -9.22 -7.38 50.41
C GLN A 222 -9.06 -7.08 48.91
N LEU A 223 -8.05 -7.67 48.25
CA LEU A 223 -7.82 -7.48 46.81
C LEU A 223 -8.91 -8.13 45.94
N LEU A 224 -9.54 -9.20 46.43
CA LEU A 224 -10.67 -9.84 45.76
C LEU A 224 -11.95 -9.03 45.92
N LEU A 225 -12.17 -8.42 47.08
CA LEU A 225 -13.28 -7.50 47.33
C LEU A 225 -13.19 -6.26 46.44
N ASP A 226 -12.01 -5.64 46.32
CA ASP A 226 -11.81 -4.49 45.42
C ASP A 226 -12.08 -4.83 43.95
N LYS A 227 -11.73 -6.06 43.53
CA LYS A 227 -12.06 -6.55 42.19
C LYS A 227 -13.55 -6.79 42.02
N ALA A 228 -14.23 -7.35 43.03
CA ALA A 228 -15.67 -7.55 43.01
C ALA A 228 -16.41 -6.21 42.93
N LYS A 229 -16.01 -5.20 43.71
CA LYS A 229 -16.56 -3.83 43.65
C LYS A 229 -16.43 -3.23 42.25
N ARG A 230 -15.24 -3.31 41.62
CA ARG A 230 -15.04 -2.85 40.22
C ARG A 230 -15.94 -3.56 39.21
N ILE A 231 -16.23 -4.85 39.39
CA ILE A 231 -17.12 -5.60 38.49
C ILE A 231 -18.57 -5.20 38.74
N MET A 232 -18.96 -4.96 39.99
CA MET A 232 -20.32 -4.56 40.36
C MET A 232 -20.60 -3.06 40.16
N GLY A 233 -19.59 -2.26 39.76
CA GLY A 233 -19.75 -0.82 39.50
C GLY A 233 -20.04 0.02 40.74
N ALA A 234 -19.75 -0.51 41.92
CA ALA A 234 -19.91 0.15 43.23
C ALA A 234 -18.57 0.73 43.73
#